data_AF-A0A5E5AN76-F1
#
_entry.id   AF-A0A5E5AN76-F1
#
_cell.length_a   1.000
_cell.length_b   1.000
_cell.length_c   1.000
_cell.angle_alpha   90.00
_cell.angle_beta   90.00
_cell.angle_gamma   90.00
#
_symmetry.space_group_name_H-M   'P 1'
#
loop_
_entity.id
_entity.type
_entity.pdbx_description
1 polymer ?
#
loop_
_entity_poly.entity_id
_entity_poly.type
_entity_poly.pdbx_seq_one_letter_code
_entity_poly.pdbx_strand_id
1 'polypeptide(L)'
;MNIMKKVLICFATLMCCVSGSAFSQSCASIGDSDRRAYCYARQGNGSCASIGSSDLRAECYAEKGNGSCASIGDSDQRAYCYAKQGNGSCASIGSSDLRAQCYAEKR
;
A
#
# COMPACT_ATOMS: atom_id res chain seq x y z
N MET A 1 7.51 11.92 52.92
CA MET A 1 8.02 12.65 51.74
C MET A 1 8.71 11.72 50.74
N ASN A 2 8.06 10.63 50.29
CA ASN A 2 8.67 9.61 49.40
C ASN A 2 7.71 9.02 48.35
N ILE A 3 6.51 9.58 48.23
CA ILE A 3 5.46 9.06 47.32
C ILE A 3 5.40 9.87 46.02
N MET A 4 5.65 11.18 46.07
CA MET A 4 5.57 12.05 44.87
C MET A 4 6.73 11.89 43.88
N LYS A 5 7.89 11.36 44.30
CA LYS A 5 9.03 11.07 43.39
C LYS A 5 8.79 9.82 42.53
N LYS A 6 8.00 8.85 43.03
CA LYS A 6 7.68 7.61 42.30
C LYS A 6 6.71 7.87 41.15
N VAL A 7 5.77 8.80 41.35
CA VAL A 7 4.80 9.20 40.31
C VAL A 7 5.47 9.93 39.15
N LEU A 8 6.53 10.71 39.43
CA LEU A 8 7.25 11.46 38.40
C LEU A 8 8.11 10.56 37.48
N ILE A 9 8.54 9.39 37.95
CA ILE A 9 9.33 8.44 37.14
C ILE A 9 8.43 7.59 36.23
N CYS A 10 7.15 7.44 36.56
CA CYS A 10 6.20 6.67 35.74
C CYS A 10 5.69 7.40 34.49
N PHE A 11 5.92 8.72 34.36
CA PHE A 11 5.43 9.50 33.22
C PHE A 11 6.40 9.58 32.03
N ALA A 12 7.62 9.05 32.16
CA ALA A 12 8.67 9.11 31.13
C ALA A 12 8.75 7.84 30.24
N THR A 13 7.71 7.01 30.23
CA THR A 13 7.54 5.91 29.26
C THR A 13 6.36 6.18 28.31
N LEU A 14 6.01 7.45 28.15
CA LEU A 14 5.14 7.94 27.08
C LEU A 14 6.02 8.20 25.84
N MET A 15 5.66 7.59 24.71
CA MET A 15 6.17 7.90 23.35
C MET A 15 7.32 7.06 22.78
N CYS A 16 7.31 5.74 22.98
CA CYS A 16 7.91 4.83 22.00
C CYS A 16 7.00 3.60 21.86
N CYS A 17 6.68 3.23 20.63
CA CYS A 17 5.85 2.09 20.22
C CYS A 17 4.34 2.37 20.13
N VAL A 18 3.91 2.96 19.01
CA VAL A 18 2.99 2.22 18.13
C VAL A 18 3.55 2.38 16.71
N SER A 19 4.55 1.55 16.44
CA SER A 19 4.95 1.16 15.09
C SER A 19 3.68 0.83 14.33
N GLY A 20 3.45 1.52 13.21
CA GLY A 20 2.40 1.17 12.27
C GLY A 20 2.57 -0.29 11.88
N SER A 21 1.73 -1.15 12.43
CA SER A 21 1.61 -2.54 12.03
C SER A 21 0.95 -2.55 10.65
N ALA A 22 1.76 -2.30 9.62
CA ALA A 22 1.50 -2.87 8.32
C ALA A 22 1.38 -4.37 8.56
N PHE A 23 0.17 -4.91 8.42
CA PHE A 23 -0.06 -6.34 8.38
C PHE A 23 0.92 -6.93 7.36
N SER A 24 1.99 -7.59 7.83
CA SER A 24 2.80 -8.46 6.97
C SER A 24 1.98 -9.71 6.69
N GLN A 25 0.95 -9.57 5.84
CA GLN A 25 0.38 -10.72 5.16
C GLN A 25 1.52 -11.32 4.33
N SER A 26 1.81 -12.60 4.60
CA SER A 26 2.87 -13.30 3.88
C SER A 26 2.50 -13.35 2.39
N CYS A 27 3.27 -12.66 1.55
CA CYS A 27 3.07 -12.69 0.09
C CYS A 27 3.12 -14.12 -0.45
N ALA A 28 3.78 -15.06 0.26
CA ALA A 28 3.91 -16.46 -0.13
C ALA A 28 2.55 -17.18 -0.25
N SER A 29 1.55 -16.76 0.54
CA SER A 29 0.21 -17.36 0.51
C SER A 29 -0.63 -16.92 -0.68
N ILE A 30 -0.18 -15.93 -1.46
CA ILE A 30 -0.88 -15.46 -2.65
C ILE A 30 -0.68 -16.49 -3.78
N GLY A 31 -1.78 -17.07 -4.26
CA GLY A 31 -1.77 -18.09 -5.32
C GLY A 31 -1.44 -17.53 -6.70
N ASP A 32 -1.90 -16.30 -6.98
CA ASP A 32 -1.60 -15.61 -8.24
C ASP A 32 -0.15 -15.09 -8.26
N SER A 33 0.62 -15.48 -9.27
CA SER A 33 2.05 -15.17 -9.35
C SER A 33 2.32 -13.68 -9.48
N ASP A 34 1.49 -12.95 -10.24
CA ASP A 34 1.64 -11.53 -10.51
C ASP A 34 1.32 -10.70 -9.27
N ARG A 35 0.22 -11.01 -8.57
CA ARG A 35 -0.15 -10.42 -7.28
C ARG A 35 0.87 -10.74 -6.19
N ARG A 36 1.46 -11.95 -6.21
CA ARG A 36 2.54 -12.31 -5.29
C ARG A 36 3.80 -11.49 -5.55
N ALA A 37 4.22 -11.36 -6.82
CA ALA A 37 5.36 -10.54 -7.21
C ALA A 37 5.13 -9.06 -6.85
N TYR A 38 3.92 -8.54 -7.10
CA TYR A 38 3.49 -7.21 -6.69
C TYR A 38 3.62 -6.99 -5.18
N CYS A 39 3.13 -7.93 -4.38
CA CYS A 39 3.25 -7.90 -2.93
C CYS A 39 4.72 -7.86 -2.47
N TYR A 40 5.58 -8.73 -3.02
CA TYR A 40 7.01 -8.71 -2.70
C TYR A 40 7.70 -7.40 -3.10
N ALA A 41 7.38 -6.85 -4.27
CA ALA A 41 7.93 -5.58 -4.74
C ALA A 41 7.54 -4.40 -3.83
N ARG A 42 6.29 -4.38 -3.33
CA ARG A 42 5.82 -3.39 -2.36
C ARG A 42 6.51 -3.53 -1.00
N GLN A 43 6.79 -4.75 -0.56
CA GLN A 43 7.57 -5.02 0.66
C GLN A 43 9.08 -4.77 0.50
N GLY A 44 9.56 -4.48 -0.72
CA GLY A 44 10.99 -4.28 -1.00
C GLY A 44 11.80 -5.57 -1.17
N ASN A 45 11.14 -6.73 -1.16
CA ASN A 45 11.76 -8.06 -1.28
C ASN A 45 11.65 -8.63 -2.71
N GLY A 46 11.38 -7.79 -3.71
CA GLY A 46 11.17 -8.21 -5.09
C GLY A 46 11.21 -7.04 -6.09
N SER A 47 10.99 -7.33 -7.37
CA SER A 47 11.01 -6.35 -8.45
C SER A 47 9.69 -6.34 -9.23
N CYS A 48 9.23 -5.15 -9.61
CA CYS A 48 8.10 -4.99 -10.52
C CYS A 48 8.34 -5.69 -11.87
N ALA A 49 9.61 -5.88 -12.28
CA ALA A 49 9.97 -6.56 -13.52
C ALA A 49 9.52 -8.04 -13.55
N SER A 50 9.32 -8.66 -12.38
CA SER A 50 8.87 -10.05 -12.26
C SER A 50 7.36 -10.22 -12.50
N ILE A 51 6.61 -9.12 -12.64
CA ILE A 51 5.18 -9.13 -12.93
C ILE A 51 4.98 -9.31 -14.45
N GLY A 52 4.22 -10.33 -14.83
CA GLY A 52 3.90 -10.66 -16.22
C GLY A 52 2.87 -9.70 -16.82
N SER A 53 1.82 -9.37 -16.06
CA SER A 53 0.81 -8.38 -16.45
C SER A 53 1.43 -6.99 -16.65
N SER A 54 1.26 -6.44 -17.85
CA SER A 54 1.76 -5.11 -18.21
C SER A 54 1.18 -4.01 -17.31
N ASP A 55 -0.13 -4.05 -17.09
CA ASP A 55 -0.85 -3.03 -16.33
C ASP A 55 -0.48 -3.07 -14.84
N LEU A 56 -0.45 -4.27 -14.24
CA LEU A 56 -0.04 -4.43 -12.85
C LEU A 56 1.45 -4.07 -12.65
N ARG A 57 2.29 -4.35 -13.65
CA ARG A 57 3.70 -3.95 -13.63
C ARG A 57 3.84 -2.43 -13.70
N ALA A 58 3.08 -1.76 -14.56
CA ALA A 58 3.07 -0.31 -14.66
C ALA A 58 2.58 0.33 -13.36
N GLU A 59 1.52 -0.20 -12.76
CA GLU A 59 1.04 0.21 -11.43
C GLU A 59 2.15 0.07 -10.37
N CYS A 60 2.83 -1.07 -10.32
CA CYS A 60 3.94 -1.30 -9.40
C CYS A 60 5.06 -0.27 -9.57
N TYR A 61 5.48 0.01 -10.81
CA TYR A 61 6.50 1.03 -11.06
C TYR A 61 6.04 2.43 -10.67
N ALA A 62 4.77 2.78 -10.94
CA ALA A 62 4.20 4.06 -10.57
C ALA A 62 4.14 4.24 -9.04
N GLU A 63 3.76 3.20 -8.27
CA GLU A 63 3.80 3.23 -6.81
C GLU A 63 5.22 3.40 -6.26
N LYS A 64 6.22 2.80 -6.91
CA LYS A 64 7.63 2.89 -6.52
C LYS A 64 8.32 4.16 -7.00
N GLY A 65 7.62 5.05 -7.70
CA GLY A 65 8.17 6.30 -8.25
C GLY A 65 9.07 6.13 -9.49
N ASN A 66 9.10 4.94 -10.09
CA ASN A 66 9.93 4.60 -11.26
C ASN A 66 9.10 4.48 -12.56
N GLY A 67 7.87 4.97 -12.56
CA GLY A 67 6.95 4.85 -13.68
C GLY A 67 5.76 5.80 -13.57
N SER A 68 4.79 5.65 -14.48
CA SER A 68 3.59 6.48 -14.55
C SER A 68 2.34 5.63 -14.70
N CYS A 69 1.25 6.03 -14.04
CA CYS A 69 -0.07 5.44 -14.24
C CYS A 69 -0.56 5.57 -15.69
N ALA A 70 -0.01 6.52 -16.46
CA ALA A 70 -0.35 6.71 -17.88
C ALA A 70 -0.02 5.48 -18.75
N SER A 71 0.94 4.65 -18.33
CA SER A 71 1.35 3.44 -19.04
C SER A 71 0.39 2.26 -18.84
N ILE A 72 -0.60 2.39 -17.95
CA ILE A 72 -1.64 1.38 -17.72
C ILE A 72 -2.68 1.50 -18.85
N GLY A 73 -2.91 0.42 -19.58
CA GLY A 73 -3.87 0.36 -20.69
C GLY A 73 -5.31 0.36 -20.19
N ASP A 74 -5.62 -0.48 -19.22
CA ASP A 74 -6.94 -0.57 -18.60
C ASP A 74 -7.36 0.74 -17.91
N SER A 75 -8.53 1.26 -18.26
CA SER A 75 -8.98 2.56 -17.77
C SER A 75 -9.28 2.57 -16.27
N ASP A 76 -9.81 1.46 -15.76
CA ASP A 76 -10.21 1.32 -14.36
C ASP A 76 -8.97 1.19 -13.46
N GLN A 77 -7.99 0.37 -13.84
CA GLN A 77 -6.68 0.29 -13.16
C GLN A 77 -5.91 1.60 -13.27
N ARG A 78 -5.97 2.30 -14.41
CA ARG A 78 -5.33 3.61 -14.54
C ARG A 78 -5.94 4.63 -13.58
N ALA A 79 -7.27 4.68 -13.50
CA ALA A 79 -7.97 5.55 -12.55
C ALA A 79 -7.66 5.18 -11.10
N TYR A 80 -7.59 3.89 -10.80
CA TYR A 80 -7.16 3.35 -9.50
C TYR A 80 -5.76 3.82 -9.11
N CYS A 81 -4.78 3.68 -10.01
CA CYS A 81 -3.42 4.13 -9.81
C CYS A 81 -3.34 5.63 -9.51
N TYR A 82 -4.03 6.47 -10.31
CA TYR A 82 -4.07 7.91 -10.06
C TYR A 82 -4.74 8.28 -8.74
N ALA A 83 -5.83 7.59 -8.38
CA ALA A 83 -6.52 7.81 -7.12
C ALA A 83 -5.60 7.52 -5.91
N LYS A 84 -4.81 6.44 -5.98
CA LYS A 84 -3.82 6.08 -4.95
C LYS A 84 -2.69 7.08 -4.82
N GLN A 85 -2.26 7.68 -5.93
CA GLN A 85 -1.27 8.76 -5.95
C GLN A 85 -1.85 10.12 -5.52
N GLY A 86 -3.16 10.22 -5.26
CA GLY A 86 -3.83 11.48 -4.92
C GLY A 86 -4.12 12.40 -6.10
N ASN A 87 -3.85 11.96 -7.33
CA ASN A 87 -4.05 12.70 -8.57
C ASN A 87 -5.37 12.34 -9.28
N GLY A 88 -6.28 11.64 -8.61
CA GLY A 88 -7.54 11.16 -9.19
C GLY A 88 -8.58 10.79 -8.14
N SER A 89 -9.72 10.27 -8.60
CA SER A 89 -10.86 9.89 -7.76
C SER A 89 -11.26 8.43 -8.00
N CYS A 90 -11.52 7.70 -6.91
CA CYS A 90 -12.09 6.36 -6.98
C CYS A 90 -13.47 6.33 -7.66
N ALA A 91 -14.18 7.48 -7.70
CA ALA A 91 -15.50 7.58 -8.35
C ALA A 91 -15.43 7.34 -9.87
N SER A 92 -14.28 7.59 -10.50
CA SER A 92 -14.07 7.40 -11.93
C SER A 92 -13.87 5.94 -12.34
N ILE A 93 -13.76 5.02 -11.38
CA ILE A 93 -13.62 3.58 -11.62
C ILE A 93 -15.00 2.99 -11.90
N GLY A 94 -15.15 2.34 -13.06
CA GLY A 94 -16.39 1.69 -13.49
C GLY A 94 -16.68 0.42 -12.71
N SER A 95 -15.67 -0.43 -12.52
CA SER A 95 -15.74 -1.66 -11.73
C SER A 95 -16.13 -1.38 -10.28
N SER A 96 -17.24 -1.98 -9.83
CA SER A 96 -17.73 -1.83 -8.44
C SER A 96 -16.72 -2.34 -7.42
N ASP A 97 -16.10 -3.48 -7.71
CA ASP A 97 -15.17 -4.15 -6.79
C ASP A 97 -13.88 -3.35 -6.66
N LEU A 98 -13.31 -2.90 -7.79
CA LEU A 98 -12.09 -2.09 -7.79
C LEU A 98 -12.35 -0.71 -7.15
N ARG A 99 -13.53 -0.12 -7.40
CA ARG A 99 -13.93 1.14 -6.76
C ARG A 99 -14.06 0.99 -5.25
N ALA A 100 -14.68 -0.09 -4.77
CA ALA A 100 -14.79 -0.37 -3.35
C ALA A 100 -13.42 -0.56 -2.70
N GLN A 101 -12.53 -1.30 -3.36
CA GLN A 101 -11.13 -1.45 -2.94
C GLN A 101 -10.41 -0.11 -2.84
N CYS A 102 -10.56 0.76 -3.85
CA CYS A 102 -9.94 2.09 -3.86
C CYS A 102 -10.34 2.93 -2.64
N TYR A 103 -11.64 2.94 -2.32
CA TYR A 103 -12.11 3.66 -1.13
C TYR A 103 -11.63 3.03 0.17
N ALA A 104 -11.47 1.70 0.23
CA ALA A 104 -10.95 1.01 1.40
C ALA A 104 -9.46 1.33 1.65
N GLU A 105 -8.64 1.39 0.60
CA GLU A 105 -7.21 1.71 0.70
C GLU A 105 -6.94 3.19 1.00
N LYS A 106 -7.91 4.08 0.73
CA LYS A 106 -7.78 5.53 0.93
C LYS A 106 -8.26 6.07 2.28
N ARG A 107 -8.84 5.22 3.14
CA ARG A 107 -9.28 5.59 4.50
C ARG A 107 -8.14 5.48 5.49
#